data_AF-A0AB39XLY5-F1
#
_entry.id   AF-A0AB39XLY5-F1
#
_cell.length_a   1.000
_cell.length_b   1.000
_cell.length_c   1.000
_cell.angle_alpha   90.00
_cell.angle_beta   90.00
_cell.angle_gamma   90.00
#
_symmetry.space_group_name_H-M   'P 1'
#
loop_
_entity.id
_entity.type
_entity.pdbx_description
1 polymer ?
#
loop_
_entity_poly.entity_id
_entity_poly.type
_entity_poly.pdbx_seq_one_letter_code
_entity_poly.pdbx_strand_id
1 'polypeptide(L)'
;MSNILELFARPSARALSSENDRPGNFRQTVSRRQSGPAIHTLVFRSYNSIVKADEAALSYDVRRDIGKARTKLRSIQQQLQRDREHAAARDKLLTTAESKLQAAIAAAQSSPPAPAPLIEPQRRSKTEELEHRREFKAAMRQRIRHVAAARDLSHQEIKPTLSLKHHAIAEFTEKHGVNVEWLLGGKGRVFEADPIVLGPNMTGAELAAVVRTLPDAQKRKIESMVDRILRERGL
;
A
#
# COMPACT_ATOMS: atom_id res chain seq x y z
N MET A 1 -5.45 11.67 -49.62
CA MET A 1 -5.66 12.93 -48.88
C MET A 1 -5.17 12.74 -47.46
N SER A 2 -4.57 13.80 -46.92
CA SER A 2 -3.75 13.97 -45.72
C SER A 2 -4.19 13.18 -44.47
N ASN A 3 -3.33 12.48 -43.72
CA ASN A 3 -2.16 12.86 -42.89
C ASN A 3 -2.54 13.27 -41.44
N ILE A 4 -1.72 12.80 -40.49
CA ILE A 4 -1.46 13.33 -39.13
C ILE A 4 -2.35 12.83 -37.99
N LEU A 5 -1.79 11.93 -37.17
CA LEU A 5 -1.66 12.11 -35.71
C LEU A 5 -0.37 11.39 -35.24
N GLU A 6 0.76 12.06 -35.45
CA GLU A 6 1.85 12.04 -34.47
C GLU A 6 1.32 12.56 -33.13
N LEU A 7 1.70 11.94 -32.02
CA LEU A 7 1.95 12.59 -30.72
C LEU A 7 2.49 11.56 -29.71
N PHE A 8 3.65 10.97 -30.04
CA PHE A 8 4.59 10.52 -29.02
C PHE A 8 5.43 11.72 -28.61
N ALA A 9 4.99 12.45 -27.58
CA ALA A 9 5.76 13.53 -26.96
C ALA A 9 6.00 13.23 -25.48
N ARG A 10 7.11 12.53 -25.20
CA ARG A 10 7.81 12.62 -23.91
C ARG A 10 8.92 13.65 -24.09
N PRO A 11 8.90 14.81 -23.40
CA PRO A 11 10.06 15.67 -23.39
C PRO A 11 11.11 15.11 -22.42
N SER A 12 12.15 14.54 -23.01
CA SER A 12 13.49 14.47 -22.43
C SER A 12 14.18 15.79 -22.76
N ALA A 13 14.38 16.66 -21.77
CA ALA A 13 15.25 17.83 -21.90
C ALA A 13 16.54 17.58 -21.10
N ARG A 14 17.67 17.64 -21.82
CA ARG A 14 19.02 17.68 -21.27
C ARG A 14 19.82 18.67 -22.11
N ALA A 15 20.20 19.81 -21.53
CA ALA A 15 21.22 20.78 -21.98
C ALA A 15 21.07 22.04 -21.10
N LEU A 16 22.06 22.78 -20.59
CA LEU A 16 23.52 22.77 -20.62
C LEU A 16 24.02 23.70 -19.47
N SER A 17 25.20 23.40 -18.94
CA SER A 17 26.25 24.28 -18.37
C SER A 17 25.95 25.44 -17.41
N SER A 18 26.56 25.41 -16.21
CA SER A 18 27.40 26.52 -15.72
C SER A 18 28.30 26.06 -14.57
N GLU A 19 29.61 26.15 -14.79
CA GLU A 19 30.71 26.12 -13.82
C GLU A 19 30.72 27.42 -13.00
N ASN A 20 30.90 27.33 -11.67
CA ASN A 20 31.91 28.08 -10.88
C ASN A 20 31.73 27.91 -9.36
N ASP A 21 32.84 27.49 -8.73
CA ASP A 21 33.41 27.92 -7.44
C ASP A 21 32.72 27.67 -6.07
N ARG A 22 33.14 26.55 -5.42
CA ARG A 22 33.84 26.35 -4.10
C ARG A 22 33.45 27.20 -2.86
N PRO A 23 33.86 26.81 -1.61
CA PRO A 23 34.18 25.49 -1.02
C PRO A 23 33.56 25.25 0.39
N GLY A 24 33.56 24.01 0.88
CA GLY A 24 33.08 23.67 2.23
C GLY A 24 33.49 22.28 2.75
N ASN A 25 34.80 22.07 2.88
CA ASN A 25 35.52 21.18 3.81
C ASN A 25 34.79 20.89 5.14
N PHE A 26 34.98 19.82 5.94
CA PHE A 26 35.85 18.65 6.01
C PHE A 26 35.29 17.74 7.13
N ARG A 27 35.37 16.41 6.96
CA ARG A 27 35.91 15.39 7.91
C ARG A 27 35.64 14.00 7.29
N GLN A 28 36.60 13.34 6.62
CA GLN A 28 37.74 12.58 7.18
C GLN A 28 37.29 11.72 8.40
N THR A 29 37.41 10.41 8.46
CA THR A 29 38.45 9.48 7.98
C THR A 29 37.94 8.04 8.17
N VAL A 30 38.13 7.13 7.22
CA VAL A 30 38.84 5.85 7.41
C VAL A 30 39.37 5.38 6.04
N SER A 31 40.66 5.59 5.79
CA SER A 31 41.48 4.74 4.92
C SER A 31 41.79 3.46 5.73
N ARG A 32 41.97 2.25 5.19
CA ARG A 32 42.62 1.80 3.95
C ARG A 32 42.46 0.27 3.94
N ARG A 33 41.96 -0.33 2.87
CA ARG A 33 42.50 -1.59 2.31
C ARG A 33 42.23 -1.61 0.82
N GLN A 34 43.28 -1.42 0.03
CA GLN A 34 43.31 -1.76 -1.38
C GLN A 34 42.94 -3.24 -1.52
N SER A 35 41.91 -3.54 -2.29
CA SER A 35 41.57 -4.91 -2.68
C SER A 35 41.19 -4.95 -4.15
N GLY A 36 42.22 -5.10 -4.99
CA GLY A 36 42.15 -5.68 -6.33
C GLY A 36 41.38 -4.93 -7.42
N PRO A 37 41.58 -5.30 -8.70
CA PRO A 37 40.72 -4.84 -9.79
C PRO A 37 39.29 -5.23 -9.45
N ALA A 38 38.34 -4.30 -9.62
CA ALA A 38 36.93 -4.60 -9.50
C ALA A 38 36.63 -5.86 -10.32
N ILE A 39 36.32 -6.97 -9.64
CA ILE A 39 35.74 -8.14 -10.26
C ILE A 39 34.44 -7.61 -10.84
N HIS A 40 34.44 -7.21 -12.10
CA HIS A 40 33.22 -6.99 -12.84
C HIS A 40 32.45 -8.29 -12.65
N THR A 41 31.40 -8.27 -11.82
CA THR A 41 30.39 -9.31 -11.83
C THR A 41 29.96 -9.40 -13.28
N LEU A 42 30.51 -10.39 -14.01
CA LEU A 42 30.28 -10.56 -15.43
C LEU A 42 28.81 -10.96 -15.57
N VAL A 43 27.92 -9.98 -15.55
CA VAL A 43 26.49 -10.17 -15.81
C VAL A 43 26.41 -10.60 -17.27
N PHE A 44 25.81 -11.77 -17.52
CA PHE A 44 25.51 -12.20 -18.89
C PHE A 44 24.73 -11.09 -19.61
N ARG A 45 24.87 -10.97 -20.94
CA ARG A 45 24.30 -9.86 -21.73
C ARG A 45 22.90 -9.42 -21.28
N SER A 46 22.65 -8.11 -21.38
CA SER A 46 21.32 -7.54 -21.16
C SER A 46 20.32 -8.07 -22.20
N TYR A 47 19.01 -8.02 -21.91
CA TYR A 47 17.98 -8.51 -22.85
C TYR A 47 18.05 -7.83 -24.22
N ASN A 48 18.19 -6.51 -24.24
CA ASN A 48 18.34 -5.74 -25.48
C ASN A 48 19.60 -6.11 -26.25
N SER A 49 20.68 -6.47 -25.55
CA SER A 49 21.94 -6.91 -26.15
C SER A 49 21.87 -8.35 -26.67
N ILE A 50 21.04 -9.22 -26.07
CA ILE A 50 20.79 -10.58 -26.56
C ILE A 50 19.98 -10.51 -27.86
N VAL A 51 18.91 -9.71 -27.88
CA VAL A 51 18.04 -9.58 -29.06
C VAL A 51 18.79 -9.00 -30.27
N LYS A 52 19.77 -8.13 -30.05
CA LYS A 52 20.56 -7.49 -31.12
C LYS A 52 21.83 -8.24 -31.51
N ALA A 53 22.25 -9.24 -30.73
CA ALA A 53 23.47 -9.98 -31.01
C ALA A 53 23.25 -10.97 -32.14
N ASP A 54 24.30 -11.19 -32.93
CA ASP A 54 24.40 -12.27 -33.87
C ASP A 54 24.62 -13.62 -33.16
N GLU A 55 24.31 -14.70 -33.86
CA GLU A 55 24.41 -16.06 -33.31
C GLU A 55 25.86 -16.42 -32.93
N ALA A 56 26.84 -15.90 -33.67
CA ALA A 56 28.25 -16.15 -33.41
C ALA A 56 28.72 -15.50 -32.10
N ALA A 57 28.38 -14.23 -31.83
CA ALA A 57 28.74 -13.59 -30.56
C ALA A 57 28.01 -14.21 -29.38
N LEU A 58 26.73 -14.57 -29.54
CA LEU A 58 25.98 -15.29 -28.52
C LEU A 58 26.62 -16.64 -28.21
N SER A 59 27.00 -17.40 -29.22
CA SER A 59 27.68 -18.69 -29.06
C SER A 59 29.01 -18.55 -28.33
N TYR A 60 29.79 -17.51 -28.65
CA TYR A 60 31.04 -17.21 -27.96
C TYR A 60 30.80 -16.91 -26.47
N ASP A 61 29.83 -16.06 -26.15
CA ASP A 61 29.52 -15.67 -24.77
C ASP A 61 28.93 -16.83 -23.96
N VAL A 62 28.09 -17.67 -24.57
CA VAL A 62 27.57 -18.89 -23.94
C VAL A 62 28.71 -19.85 -23.63
N ARG A 63 29.64 -20.08 -24.57
CA ARG A 63 30.81 -20.94 -24.33
C ARG A 63 31.69 -20.41 -23.19
N ARG A 64 31.81 -19.09 -23.07
CA ARG A 64 32.60 -18.44 -22.01
C ARG A 64 31.96 -18.58 -20.63
N ASP A 65 30.63 -18.57 -20.53
CA ASP A 65 29.91 -18.72 -19.25
C ASP A 65 28.54 -19.39 -19.41
N ILE A 66 28.56 -20.73 -19.59
CA ILE A 66 27.36 -21.56 -19.77
C ILE A 66 26.44 -21.47 -18.53
N GLY A 67 27.03 -21.40 -17.33
CA GLY A 67 26.28 -21.34 -16.08
C GLY A 67 25.40 -20.11 -16.01
N LYS A 68 25.96 -18.92 -16.31
CA LYS A 68 25.16 -17.69 -16.33
C LYS A 68 24.20 -17.62 -17.50
N ALA A 69 24.55 -18.16 -18.67
CA ALA A 69 23.62 -18.27 -19.80
C ALA A 69 22.36 -19.07 -19.41
N ARG A 70 22.52 -20.22 -18.75
CA ARG A 70 21.41 -21.05 -18.25
C ARG A 70 20.56 -20.32 -17.21
N THR A 71 21.19 -19.64 -16.26
CA THR A 71 20.48 -18.84 -15.25
C THR A 71 19.68 -17.71 -15.90
N LYS A 72 20.27 -17.01 -16.88
CA LYS A 72 19.60 -15.95 -17.64
C LYS A 72 18.42 -16.50 -18.44
N LEU A 73 18.58 -17.64 -19.11
CA LEU A 73 17.49 -18.31 -19.84
C LEU A 73 16.32 -18.67 -18.91
N ARG A 74 16.61 -19.26 -17.73
CA ARG A 74 15.59 -19.57 -16.73
C ARG A 74 14.85 -18.31 -16.26
N SER A 75 15.57 -17.22 -16.04
CA SER A 75 14.97 -15.94 -15.66
C SER A 75 14.06 -15.39 -16.76
N ILE A 76 14.42 -15.53 -18.03
CA ILE A 76 13.57 -15.13 -19.17
C ILE A 76 12.30 -15.97 -19.19
N GLN A 77 12.43 -17.30 -19.08
CA GLN A 77 11.29 -18.22 -19.09
C GLN A 77 10.31 -17.93 -17.95
N GLN A 78 10.82 -17.67 -16.75
CA GLN A 78 9.97 -17.29 -15.61
C GLN A 78 9.24 -15.96 -15.84
N GLN A 79 9.91 -14.96 -16.44
CA GLN A 79 9.26 -13.69 -16.75
C GLN A 79 8.15 -13.88 -17.78
N LEU A 80 8.41 -14.61 -18.87
CA LEU A 80 7.40 -14.91 -19.89
C LEU A 80 6.20 -15.65 -19.31
N GLN A 81 6.42 -16.57 -18.36
CA GLN A 81 5.34 -17.28 -17.69
C GLN A 81 4.46 -16.33 -16.85
N ARG A 82 5.06 -15.44 -16.06
CA ARG A 82 4.31 -14.42 -15.30
C ARG A 82 3.53 -13.49 -16.21
N ASP A 83 4.14 -13.07 -17.32
CA ASP A 83 3.49 -12.17 -18.27
C ASP A 83 2.28 -12.84 -18.94
N ARG A 84 2.37 -14.14 -19.25
CA ARG A 84 1.24 -14.94 -19.76
C ARG A 84 0.12 -15.07 -18.74
N GLU A 85 0.45 -15.33 -17.48
CA GLU A 85 -0.54 -15.40 -16.40
C GLU A 85 -1.26 -14.07 -16.20
N HIS A 86 -0.51 -12.96 -16.22
CA HIS A 86 -1.07 -11.62 -16.13
C HIS A 86 -1.96 -11.28 -17.32
N ALA A 87 -1.54 -11.64 -18.54
CA ALA A 87 -2.36 -11.47 -19.75
C ALA A 87 -3.67 -12.28 -19.64
N ALA A 88 -3.59 -13.55 -19.27
CA ALA A 88 -4.78 -14.39 -19.09
C ALA A 88 -5.73 -13.86 -17.99
N ALA A 89 -5.19 -13.31 -16.90
CA ALA A 89 -6.00 -12.68 -15.86
C ALA A 89 -6.72 -11.43 -16.39
N ARG A 90 -6.03 -10.61 -17.19
CA ARG A 90 -6.61 -9.42 -17.84
C ARG A 90 -7.69 -9.80 -18.83
N ASP A 91 -7.49 -10.83 -19.63
CA ASP A 91 -8.48 -11.31 -20.59
C ASP A 91 -9.75 -11.76 -19.87
N LYS A 92 -9.64 -12.57 -18.80
CA LYS A 92 -10.80 -12.98 -17.98
C LYS A 92 -11.58 -11.78 -17.42
N LEU A 93 -10.87 -10.76 -16.93
CA LEU A 93 -11.49 -9.54 -16.42
C LEU A 93 -12.27 -8.84 -17.54
N LEU A 94 -11.65 -8.65 -18.70
CA LEU A 94 -12.28 -7.97 -19.84
C LEU A 94 -13.48 -8.75 -20.38
N THR A 95 -13.39 -10.07 -20.52
CA THR A 95 -14.53 -10.92 -20.93
C THR A 95 -15.67 -10.82 -19.91
N THR A 96 -15.36 -10.85 -18.61
CA THR A 96 -16.39 -10.68 -17.57
C THR A 96 -17.07 -9.31 -17.67
N ALA A 97 -16.28 -8.25 -17.89
CA ALA A 97 -16.80 -6.90 -18.05
C ALA A 97 -17.67 -6.77 -19.32
N GLU A 98 -17.24 -7.37 -20.43
CA GLU A 98 -17.98 -7.43 -21.69
C GLU A 98 -19.33 -8.12 -21.49
N SER A 99 -19.36 -9.32 -20.91
CA SER A 99 -20.61 -10.05 -20.66
C SER A 99 -21.56 -9.26 -19.74
N LYS A 100 -21.04 -8.61 -18.70
CA LYS A 100 -21.86 -7.75 -17.81
C LYS A 100 -22.44 -6.55 -18.55
N LEU A 101 -21.65 -5.90 -19.40
CA LEU A 101 -22.10 -4.75 -20.18
C LEU A 101 -23.17 -5.19 -21.18
N GLN A 102 -22.96 -6.30 -21.90
CA GLN A 102 -23.92 -6.87 -22.83
C GLN A 102 -25.25 -7.21 -22.12
N ALA A 103 -25.19 -7.84 -20.95
CA ALA A 103 -26.38 -8.14 -20.16
C ALA A 103 -27.13 -6.86 -19.73
N ALA A 104 -26.40 -5.82 -19.30
CA ALA A 104 -27.00 -4.54 -18.94
C ALA A 104 -27.66 -3.85 -20.13
N ILE A 105 -27.04 -3.89 -21.32
CA ILE A 105 -27.61 -3.35 -22.56
C ILE A 105 -28.89 -4.12 -22.93
N ALA A 106 -28.85 -5.46 -22.90
CA ALA A 106 -30.01 -6.30 -23.18
C ALA A 106 -31.16 -6.06 -22.17
N ALA A 107 -30.85 -5.86 -20.89
CA ALA A 107 -31.84 -5.50 -19.87
C ALA A 107 -32.46 -4.11 -20.13
N ALA A 108 -31.63 -3.12 -20.51
CA ALA A 108 -32.11 -1.79 -20.85
C ALA A 108 -32.99 -1.77 -22.11
N GLN A 109 -32.73 -2.65 -23.07
CA GLN A 109 -33.51 -2.79 -24.29
C GLN A 109 -34.80 -3.60 -24.11
N SER A 110 -34.83 -4.54 -23.17
CA SER A 110 -35.99 -5.40 -22.90
C SER A 110 -36.97 -4.82 -21.88
N SER A 111 -36.57 -3.82 -21.09
CA SER A 111 -37.48 -3.08 -20.21
C SER A 111 -38.15 -1.93 -20.98
N PRO A 112 -39.48 -1.93 -21.17
CA PRO A 112 -40.17 -0.73 -21.65
C PRO A 112 -40.00 0.43 -20.63
N PRO A 113 -40.01 1.69 -21.08
CA PRO A 113 -39.86 2.85 -20.21
C PRO A 113 -41.11 2.98 -19.33
N ALA A 114 -41.07 2.40 -18.13
CA ALA A 114 -42.00 2.77 -17.07
C ALA A 114 -41.69 4.21 -16.61
N PRO A 115 -42.69 5.05 -16.27
CA PRO A 115 -42.45 6.38 -15.73
C PRO A 115 -41.65 6.22 -14.42
N ALA A 116 -40.40 6.67 -14.47
CA ALA A 116 -39.45 6.50 -13.39
C ALA A 116 -39.91 7.27 -12.13
N PRO A 117 -39.90 6.68 -10.92
CA PRO A 117 -39.53 7.46 -9.77
C PRO A 117 -38.08 7.93 -10.00
N LEU A 118 -37.86 9.24 -9.93
CA LEU A 118 -36.58 9.91 -10.08
C LEU A 118 -35.59 9.42 -9.01
N ILE A 119 -34.93 8.30 -9.25
CA ILE A 119 -33.71 7.91 -8.55
C ILE A 119 -32.58 8.28 -9.50
N GLU A 120 -32.22 9.56 -9.50
CA GLU A 120 -30.95 9.99 -10.08
C GLU A 120 -29.83 9.19 -9.40
N PRO A 121 -28.84 8.67 -10.15
CA PRO A 121 -27.64 8.14 -9.53
C PRO A 121 -27.05 9.29 -8.73
N GLN A 122 -27.08 9.16 -7.40
CA GLN A 122 -26.62 10.16 -6.47
C GLN A 122 -25.13 10.40 -6.74
N ARG A 123 -24.84 11.31 -7.67
CA ARG A 123 -23.56 11.97 -7.81
C ARG A 123 -23.40 12.68 -6.48
N ARG A 124 -22.74 12.03 -5.51
CA ARG A 124 -22.31 12.67 -4.26
C ARG A 124 -21.76 14.02 -4.67
N SER A 125 -22.48 15.06 -4.30
CA SER A 125 -22.13 16.39 -4.76
C SER A 125 -20.71 16.65 -4.25
N LYS A 126 -19.83 17.27 -5.04
CA LYS A 126 -18.45 17.55 -4.62
C LYS A 126 -18.42 18.25 -3.24
N THR A 127 -19.51 18.92 -2.89
CA THR A 127 -19.82 19.52 -1.60
C THR A 127 -19.92 18.51 -0.45
N GLU A 128 -20.73 17.45 -0.58
CA GLU A 128 -20.86 16.38 0.43
C GLU A 128 -19.53 15.65 0.70
N GLU A 129 -18.74 15.39 -0.36
CA GLU A 129 -17.44 14.75 -0.21
C GLU A 129 -16.43 15.66 0.51
N LEU A 130 -16.49 16.97 0.25
CA LEU A 130 -15.69 17.97 0.96
C LEU A 130 -16.10 18.11 2.43
N GLU A 131 -17.39 18.03 2.74
CA GLU A 131 -17.91 18.07 4.11
C GLU A 131 -17.47 16.84 4.89
N HIS A 132 -17.67 15.63 4.35
CA HIS A 132 -17.19 14.39 4.96
C HIS A 132 -15.66 14.42 5.17
N ARG A 133 -14.91 14.99 4.22
CA ARG A 133 -13.45 15.17 4.36
C ARG A 133 -13.09 16.19 5.45
N ARG A 134 -13.88 17.25 5.64
CA ARG A 134 -13.69 18.24 6.71
C ARG A 134 -13.99 17.63 8.07
N GLU A 135 -15.11 16.91 8.19
CA GLU A 135 -15.52 16.19 9.39
C GLU A 135 -14.48 15.15 9.79
N PHE A 136 -14.01 14.35 8.84
CA PHE A 136 -12.95 13.37 9.07
C PHE A 136 -11.67 14.02 9.61
N LYS A 137 -11.22 15.12 8.99
CA LYS A 137 -10.04 15.85 9.45
C LYS A 137 -10.26 16.51 10.81
N ALA A 138 -11.46 17.00 11.11
CA ALA A 138 -11.80 17.59 12.40
C ALA A 138 -11.82 16.53 13.51
N ALA A 139 -12.45 15.38 13.26
CA ALA A 139 -12.47 14.23 14.16
C ALA A 139 -11.05 13.73 14.44
N MET A 140 -10.19 13.65 13.42
CA MET A 140 -8.79 13.25 13.60
C MET A 140 -8.01 14.25 14.47
N ARG A 141 -8.16 15.56 14.24
CA ARG A 141 -7.54 16.59 15.11
C ARG A 141 -8.04 16.48 16.56
N GLN A 142 -9.32 16.17 16.75
CA GLN A 142 -9.88 16.03 18.08
C GLN A 142 -9.32 14.79 18.81
N ARG A 143 -9.16 13.67 18.13
CA ARG A 143 -8.52 12.46 18.69
C ARG A 143 -7.06 12.71 19.07
N ILE A 144 -6.31 13.45 18.25
CA ILE A 144 -4.94 13.85 18.58
C ILE A 144 -4.91 14.69 19.87
N ARG A 145 -5.89 15.60 20.07
CA ARG A 145 -6.01 16.37 21.31
C ARG A 145 -6.39 15.51 22.53
N HIS A 146 -7.18 14.46 22.32
CA HIS A 146 -7.53 13.52 23.39
C HIS A 146 -6.31 12.72 23.85
N VAL A 147 -5.49 12.24 22.90
CA VAL A 147 -4.22 11.58 23.21
C VAL A 147 -3.26 12.53 23.92
N ALA A 148 -3.20 13.79 23.48
CA ALA A 148 -2.40 14.81 24.13
C ALA A 148 -2.78 15.04 25.59
N ALA A 149 -4.07 15.13 25.88
CA ALA A 149 -4.57 15.27 27.25
C ALA A 149 -4.28 14.03 28.11
N ALA A 150 -4.28 12.83 27.52
CA ALA A 150 -3.99 11.59 28.24
C ALA A 150 -2.50 11.36 28.55
N ARG A 151 -1.59 12.07 27.86
CA ARG A 151 -0.13 11.92 27.97
C ARG A 151 0.58 13.23 28.36
N ASP A 152 -0.20 14.25 28.78
CA ASP A 152 0.28 15.60 29.14
C ASP A 152 1.20 16.24 28.10
N LEU A 153 0.91 16.03 26.81
CA LEU A 153 1.76 16.52 25.72
C LEU A 153 1.54 18.01 25.48
N SER A 154 2.64 18.73 25.27
CA SER A 154 2.59 20.16 25.04
C SER A 154 2.03 20.49 23.65
N HIS A 155 1.34 21.63 23.53
CA HIS A 155 0.76 22.06 22.25
C HIS A 155 1.78 22.22 21.12
N GLN A 156 3.06 22.41 21.45
CA GLN A 156 4.15 22.51 20.48
C GLN A 156 4.52 21.16 19.85
N GLU A 157 4.44 20.07 20.59
CA GLU A 157 4.73 18.71 20.11
C GLU A 157 3.62 18.16 19.20
N ILE A 158 2.40 18.63 19.41
CA ILE A 158 1.21 18.19 18.66
C ILE A 158 0.98 19.01 17.38
N LYS A 159 1.55 20.23 17.31
CA LYS A 159 1.47 21.13 16.15
C LYS A 159 1.87 20.47 14.82
N PRO A 160 2.98 19.69 14.71
CA PRO A 160 3.30 18.98 13.47
C PRO A 160 2.26 17.90 13.13
N THR A 161 1.73 17.17 14.11
CA THR A 161 0.71 16.13 13.92
C THR A 161 -0.65 16.69 13.51
N LEU A 162 -1.00 17.89 14.00
CA LEU A 162 -2.19 18.64 13.56
C LEU A 162 -2.10 19.10 12.10
N SER A 163 -0.92 19.10 11.47
CA SER A 163 -0.78 19.31 10.03
C SER A 163 -1.31 18.12 9.20
N LEU A 164 -1.67 17.01 9.84
CA LEU A 164 -2.23 15.79 9.22
C LEU A 164 -1.37 15.23 8.07
N LYS A 165 -0.04 15.41 8.14
CA LYS A 165 0.89 14.81 7.19
C LYS A 165 1.13 13.35 7.57
N HIS A 166 1.16 12.45 6.58
CA HIS A 166 1.30 11.01 6.82
C HIS A 166 2.53 10.64 7.67
N HIS A 167 3.70 11.26 7.42
CA HIS A 167 4.90 11.01 8.21
C HIS A 167 4.78 11.51 9.66
N ALA A 168 4.18 12.68 9.88
CA ALA A 168 4.01 13.24 11.22
C ALA A 168 3.00 12.42 12.04
N ILE A 169 1.98 11.85 11.39
CA ILE A 169 1.04 10.92 12.03
C ILE A 169 1.75 9.62 12.40
N ALA A 170 2.56 9.06 11.49
CA ALA A 170 3.31 7.82 11.75
C ALA A 170 4.30 7.97 12.92
N GLU A 171 5.07 9.06 12.94
CA GLU A 171 5.98 9.35 14.06
C GLU A 171 5.24 9.55 15.38
N PHE A 172 4.08 10.22 15.36
CA PHE A 172 3.26 10.42 16.56
C PHE A 172 2.71 9.08 17.09
N THR A 173 2.26 8.20 16.20
CA THR A 173 1.75 6.88 16.58
C THR A 173 2.86 5.98 17.13
N GLU A 174 4.06 6.05 16.55
CA GLU A 174 5.22 5.29 17.02
C GLU A 174 5.74 5.80 18.37
N LYS A 175 5.84 7.13 18.55
CA LYS A 175 6.35 7.75 19.79
C LYS A 175 5.42 7.57 20.99
N HIS A 176 4.10 7.62 20.77
CA HIS A 176 3.11 7.55 21.85
C HIS A 176 2.38 6.20 21.92
N GLY A 177 2.77 5.21 21.10
CA GLY A 177 2.16 3.88 21.07
C GLY A 177 0.67 3.91 20.73
N VAL A 178 0.25 4.86 19.89
CA VAL A 178 -1.16 5.08 19.51
C VAL A 178 -1.51 4.23 18.30
N ASN A 179 -2.64 3.53 18.36
CA ASN A 179 -3.08 2.72 17.23
C ASN A 179 -3.53 3.61 16.05
N VAL A 180 -2.98 3.33 14.87
CA VAL A 180 -3.25 4.07 13.63
C VAL A 180 -4.71 3.91 13.18
N GLU A 181 -5.31 2.74 13.36
CA GLU A 181 -6.71 2.47 13.00
C GLU A 181 -7.70 3.20 13.90
N TRP A 182 -7.38 3.35 15.20
CA TRP A 182 -8.19 4.19 16.10
C TRP A 182 -8.07 5.66 15.74
N LEU A 183 -6.87 6.13 15.41
CA LEU A 183 -6.66 7.53 15.04
C LEU A 183 -7.42 7.91 13.76
N LEU A 184 -7.36 7.05 12.73
CA LEU A 184 -8.01 7.27 11.43
C LEU A 184 -9.51 6.94 11.49
N GLY A 185 -9.87 5.75 11.97
CA GLY A 185 -11.23 5.22 11.91
C GLY A 185 -12.06 5.36 13.18
N GLY A 186 -11.44 5.65 14.33
CA GLY A 186 -12.11 5.65 15.64
C GLY A 186 -12.48 4.26 16.11
N LYS A 187 -11.93 3.23 15.47
CA LYS A 187 -12.19 1.81 15.74
C LYS A 187 -10.92 1.22 16.34
N GLY A 188 -11.04 0.51 17.45
CA GLY A 188 -9.91 -0.15 18.12
C GLY A 188 -9.46 0.55 19.40
N ARG A 189 -8.27 0.18 19.89
CA ARG A 189 -7.69 0.69 21.14
C ARG A 189 -6.99 2.02 20.91
N VAL A 190 -7.00 2.90 21.91
CA VAL A 190 -6.24 4.17 21.85
C VAL A 190 -4.74 3.89 21.89
N PHE A 191 -4.29 3.01 22.79
CA PHE A 191 -2.88 2.65 22.98
C PHE A 191 -2.67 1.15 22.75
N GLU A 192 -1.59 0.79 22.03
CA GLU A 192 -1.24 -0.61 21.75
C GLU A 192 -0.48 -1.27 22.90
N ALA A 193 0.23 -0.48 23.71
CA ALA A 193 1.13 -0.96 24.75
C ALA A 193 0.53 -0.96 26.17
N ASP A 194 -0.68 -0.43 26.37
CA ASP A 194 -1.27 -0.36 27.70
C ASP A 194 -1.81 -1.76 28.12
N PRO A 195 -1.36 -2.31 29.27
CA PRO A 195 -1.82 -3.61 29.75
C PRO A 195 -3.32 -3.57 30.08
N ILE A 196 -4.05 -4.62 29.65
CA ILE A 196 -5.48 -4.79 29.94
C ILE A 196 -5.63 -5.03 31.44
N VAL A 197 -5.97 -3.98 32.20
CA VAL A 197 -6.42 -4.13 33.58
C VAL A 197 -7.88 -4.53 33.54
N LEU A 198 -8.16 -5.83 33.73
CA LEU A 198 -9.52 -6.34 33.88
C LEU A 198 -10.07 -5.86 35.24
N GLY A 199 -10.80 -4.75 35.22
CA GLY A 199 -11.53 -4.27 36.40
C GLY A 199 -12.77 -5.12 36.67
N PRO A 200 -13.13 -5.40 37.93
CA PRO A 200 -14.32 -6.18 38.28
C PRO A 200 -15.66 -5.53 37.88
N ASN A 201 -15.66 -4.27 37.45
CA ASN A 201 -16.85 -3.50 37.04
C ASN A 201 -16.94 -3.24 35.53
N MET A 202 -16.20 -4.00 34.71
CA MET A 202 -16.16 -3.81 33.26
C MET A 202 -17.50 -4.22 32.61
N THR A 203 -18.00 -3.40 31.69
CA THR A 203 -19.26 -3.68 30.99
C THR A 203 -19.08 -4.79 29.95
N GLY A 204 -20.15 -5.52 29.64
CA GLY A 204 -20.08 -6.60 28.63
C GLY A 204 -19.62 -6.14 27.25
N ALA A 205 -19.83 -4.87 26.90
CA ALA A 205 -19.36 -4.28 25.65
C ALA A 205 -17.83 -4.10 25.62
N GLU A 206 -17.24 -3.71 26.75
CA GLU A 206 -15.79 -3.59 26.91
C GLU A 206 -15.14 -4.97 26.90
N LEU A 207 -15.76 -5.97 27.55
CA LEU A 207 -15.29 -7.36 27.50
C LEU A 207 -15.33 -7.92 26.08
N ALA A 208 -16.40 -7.67 25.33
CA ALA A 208 -16.51 -8.09 23.93
C ALA A 208 -15.46 -7.40 23.04
N ALA A 209 -15.14 -6.13 23.31
CA ALA A 209 -14.07 -5.43 22.60
C ALA A 209 -12.70 -6.07 22.89
N VAL A 210 -12.43 -6.44 24.14
CA VAL A 210 -11.18 -7.13 24.53
C VAL A 210 -11.08 -8.50 23.88
N VAL A 211 -12.13 -9.32 23.96
CA VAL A 211 -12.15 -10.69 23.40
C VAL A 211 -11.91 -10.67 21.89
N ARG A 212 -12.45 -9.68 21.16
CA ARG A 212 -12.22 -9.54 19.71
C ARG A 212 -10.76 -9.32 19.33
N THR A 213 -9.95 -8.74 20.21
CA THR A 213 -8.53 -8.44 19.97
C THR A 213 -7.57 -9.57 20.34
N LEU A 214 -8.07 -10.68 20.92
CA LEU A 214 -7.24 -11.81 21.31
C LEU A 214 -7.03 -12.80 20.14
N PRO A 215 -5.90 -13.53 20.09
CA PRO A 215 -5.72 -14.68 19.21
C PRO A 215 -6.84 -15.72 19.37
N ASP A 216 -7.21 -16.40 18.29
CA ASP A 216 -8.39 -17.29 18.28
C ASP A 216 -8.30 -18.44 19.31
N ALA A 217 -7.08 -18.88 19.65
CA ALA A 217 -6.86 -19.85 20.72
C ALA A 217 -7.30 -19.33 22.10
N GLN A 218 -7.11 -18.04 22.38
CA GLN A 218 -7.51 -17.41 23.63
C GLN A 218 -9.01 -17.08 23.64
N LYS A 219 -9.59 -16.72 22.48
CA LYS A 219 -11.04 -16.55 22.33
C LYS A 219 -11.80 -17.82 22.70
N ARG A 220 -11.41 -18.96 22.14
CA ARG A 220 -12.02 -20.27 22.42
C ARG A 220 -11.93 -20.66 23.91
N LYS A 221 -10.83 -20.27 24.57
CA LYS A 221 -10.65 -20.52 26.01
C LYS A 221 -11.61 -19.67 26.86
N ILE A 222 -11.86 -18.43 26.46
CA ILE A 222 -12.84 -17.56 27.12
C ILE A 222 -14.27 -18.05 26.85
N GLU A 223 -14.59 -18.43 25.62
CA GLU A 223 -15.89 -19.01 25.24
C GLU A 223 -16.19 -20.27 26.06
N SER A 224 -15.26 -21.23 26.10
CA SER A 224 -15.42 -22.46 26.91
C SER A 224 -15.55 -22.19 28.41
N MET A 225 -14.90 -21.15 28.94
CA MET A 225 -15.05 -20.73 30.33
C MET A 225 -16.43 -20.11 30.59
N VAL A 226 -16.93 -19.28 29.67
CA VAL A 226 -18.27 -18.68 29.75
C VAL A 226 -19.34 -19.77 29.64
N ASP A 227 -19.23 -20.69 28.68
CA ASP A 227 -20.15 -21.82 28.51
C ASP A 227 -20.18 -22.74 29.73
N ARG A 228 -19.05 -22.87 30.44
CA ARG A 228 -18.99 -23.62 31.69
C ARG A 228 -19.73 -22.90 32.80
N ILE A 229 -19.52 -21.58 32.94
CA ILE A 229 -20.20 -20.76 33.95
C ILE A 229 -21.72 -20.72 33.71
N LEU A 230 -22.16 -20.63 32.45
CA LEU A 230 -23.59 -20.67 32.09
C LEU A 230 -24.22 -22.01 32.46
N ARG A 231 -23.54 -23.13 32.15
CA ARG A 231 -23.97 -24.47 32.55
C ARG A 231 -24.03 -24.65 34.07
N GLU A 232 -23.04 -24.15 34.81
CA GLU A 232 -23.01 -24.20 36.28
C GLU A 232 -24.11 -23.33 36.92
N ARG A 233 -24.60 -22.30 36.21
CA ARG A 233 -25.69 -21.42 36.66
C ARG A 233 -27.07 -21.78 36.11
N GLY A 234 -27.18 -22.85 35.32
CA GLY A 234 -28.46 -23.35 34.80
C GLY A 234 -29.15 -22.44 33.79
N LEU A 235 -28.37 -21.64 33.03
CA LEU A 235 -28.84 -20.80 31.92
C LEU A 235 -28.46 -21.39 30.57
#